data_AF-A0AAJ4ZVF0-F1
#
_entry.id   AF-A0AAJ4ZVF0-F1
#
_cell.length_a   1.000
_cell.length_b   1.000
_cell.length_c   1.000
_cell.angle_alpha   90.00
_cell.angle_beta   90.00
_cell.angle_gamma   90.00
#
_symmetry.space_group_name_H-M   'P 1'
#
loop_
_entity.id
_entity.type
_entity.pdbx_description
1 polymer ?
#
loop_
_entity_poly.entity_id
_entity_poly.type
_entity_poly.pdbx_seq_one_letter_code
_entity_poly.pdbx_strand_id
1 'polypeptide(L)'
;MKQKLSMFIMVLALLLIVVPVSAQQVSTVDAYDTTGQFLVNKAPNPSFGDEWIIMALTRGEYNVPKGYYDKYYENVTKHVQSVKGNLHNRKYTDYSRLIIALTAIGKDPTNVGGFNLVEKLSDFDKVVWQGTNGAFFALIALDTWGFELPKKATTTREKLIQHILSKQLPDGGWNLSGVKADPDMTAMAIQALSTYRDREDVKASINKALDTLNNLQGANGSYQSWGTTNLESVAQVITALASLNIDANKDQRFHKLFTSFFTFYNVKDGGFKHVLTESVSNGMATEQASYTLAAYNRLIESKTKLYDTSDKITNKPSTQVQSNHPKAPPTKVSFKDIEFHWAKSDIEAAVAKGLLKGYDDNTFRPNNNLSRIQAVSILVRALHLTSSKNAPFTDISSYNDETKQEIAAAYEANLLVKSEKFAPSSPILRKELAVMLANAYTYKTGRPYIPTNIAPLNDIAELSKESQQAITFLYDFDIAQGANGSFNPTNFITRAHAAKMYINFLKVVEE
;
A
#
# COMPACT_ATOMS: atom_id res chain seq x y z
N MET A 1 -47.10 -51.51 -43.50
CA MET A 1 -47.95 -50.57 -42.73
C MET A 1 -47.06 -49.59 -41.98
N LYS A 2 -47.41 -48.30 -42.05
CA LYS A 2 -46.89 -47.15 -41.29
C LYS A 2 -45.58 -46.49 -41.76
N GLN A 3 -45.79 -45.59 -42.71
CA GLN A 3 -45.17 -44.29 -42.97
C GLN A 3 -44.09 -43.78 -42.00
N LYS A 4 -42.95 -43.36 -42.55
CA LYS A 4 -42.20 -42.18 -42.08
C LYS A 4 -41.95 -41.26 -43.26
N LEU A 5 -42.69 -40.16 -43.31
CA LEU A 5 -42.37 -38.96 -44.05
C LEU A 5 -42.10 -37.89 -43.00
N SER A 6 -40.93 -37.27 -43.00
CA SER A 6 -40.81 -35.94 -42.42
C SER A 6 -39.81 -35.11 -43.19
N MET A 7 -40.27 -33.89 -43.43
CA MET A 7 -39.84 -32.88 -44.36
C MET A 7 -39.03 -31.84 -43.58
N PHE A 8 -38.11 -31.19 -44.28
CA PHE A 8 -37.42 -29.95 -43.95
C PHE A 8 -37.97 -29.12 -42.77
N ILE A 9 -37.10 -28.83 -41.79
CA ILE A 9 -37.16 -27.58 -41.02
C ILE A 9 -35.78 -26.92 -41.04
N MET A 10 -35.79 -25.71 -41.59
CA MET A 10 -34.72 -24.72 -41.69
C MET A 10 -34.17 -24.37 -40.29
N VAL A 11 -32.91 -24.71 -40.03
CA VAL A 11 -32.23 -24.39 -38.76
C VAL A 11 -31.75 -22.93 -38.81
N LEU A 12 -32.47 -22.08 -38.09
CA LEU A 12 -32.01 -20.73 -37.74
C LEU A 12 -30.96 -20.88 -36.63
N ALA A 13 -29.69 -20.60 -36.95
CA ALA A 13 -28.61 -20.58 -35.98
C ALA A 13 -28.74 -19.36 -35.06
N LEU A 14 -29.35 -19.54 -33.88
CA LEU A 14 -29.11 -18.65 -32.75
C LEU A 14 -27.75 -18.99 -32.16
N LEU A 15 -26.71 -18.28 -32.63
CA LEU A 15 -25.48 -18.10 -31.88
C LEU A 15 -25.84 -17.40 -30.56
N LEU A 16 -26.03 -18.18 -29.50
CA LEU A 16 -25.84 -17.71 -28.14
C LEU A 16 -24.37 -17.33 -28.02
N ILE A 17 -24.05 -16.07 -28.31
CA ILE A 17 -22.81 -15.45 -27.87
C ILE A 17 -22.89 -15.46 -26.35
N VAL A 18 -22.30 -16.48 -25.75
CA VAL A 18 -21.90 -16.42 -24.35
C VAL A 18 -20.81 -15.37 -24.32
N VAL A 19 -21.21 -14.12 -24.12
CA VAL A 19 -20.27 -13.04 -23.83
C VAL A 19 -19.55 -13.51 -22.56
N PRO A 20 -18.23 -13.72 -22.58
CA PRO A 20 -17.52 -13.99 -21.34
C PRO A 20 -17.86 -12.83 -20.41
N VAL A 21 -18.38 -13.15 -19.23
CA VAL A 21 -18.53 -12.19 -18.15
C VAL A 21 -17.16 -11.54 -18.00
N SER A 22 -17.05 -10.29 -18.44
CA SER A 22 -15.85 -9.49 -18.27
C SER A 22 -15.50 -9.56 -16.79
N ALA A 23 -14.31 -10.10 -16.49
CA ALA A 23 -13.79 -10.11 -15.14
C ALA A 23 -13.82 -8.67 -14.63
N GLN A 24 -14.73 -8.40 -13.70
CA GLN A 24 -14.88 -7.12 -13.05
C GLN A 24 -13.49 -6.71 -12.56
N GLN A 25 -12.97 -5.59 -13.06
CA GLN A 25 -11.61 -5.13 -12.81
C GLN A 25 -11.55 -4.64 -11.36
N VAL A 26 -11.46 -5.57 -10.41
CA VAL A 26 -11.32 -5.29 -8.98
C VAL A 26 -10.05 -4.48 -8.82
N SER A 27 -10.18 -3.28 -8.25
CA SER A 27 -9.00 -2.47 -7.99
C SER A 27 -8.19 -3.15 -6.88
N THR A 28 -6.85 -3.04 -6.96
CA THR A 28 -5.94 -3.51 -5.89
C THR A 28 -6.34 -3.02 -4.51
N VAL A 29 -7.04 -1.89 -4.42
CA VAL A 29 -7.51 -1.25 -3.18
C VAL A 29 -8.80 -1.88 -2.65
N ASP A 30 -9.74 -2.25 -3.50
CA ASP A 30 -10.93 -2.99 -3.05
C ASP A 30 -10.50 -4.33 -2.45
N ALA A 31 -9.58 -5.04 -3.11
CA ALA A 31 -9.00 -6.27 -2.58
C ALA A 31 -8.13 -6.02 -1.32
N TYR A 32 -7.49 -4.87 -1.21
CA TYR A 32 -6.77 -4.48 -0.01
C TYR A 32 -7.74 -4.41 1.17
N ASP A 33 -8.69 -3.47 1.14
CA ASP A 33 -9.58 -3.20 2.28
C ASP A 33 -10.43 -4.41 2.67
N THR A 34 -10.97 -5.11 1.67
CA THR A 34 -11.83 -6.27 1.91
C THR A 34 -11.08 -7.46 2.48
N THR A 35 -9.82 -7.71 2.08
CA THR A 35 -9.04 -8.78 2.71
C THR A 35 -8.67 -8.45 4.14
N GLY A 36 -8.37 -7.19 4.46
CA GLY A 36 -8.17 -6.75 5.85
C GLY A 36 -9.40 -7.06 6.73
N GLN A 37 -10.59 -6.70 6.24
CA GLN A 37 -11.85 -7.03 6.93
C GLN A 37 -12.08 -8.54 7.03
N PHE A 38 -11.76 -9.30 5.98
CA PHE A 38 -11.84 -10.77 5.99
C PHE A 38 -10.96 -11.35 7.11
N LEU A 39 -9.72 -10.87 7.26
CA LEU A 39 -8.81 -11.34 8.30
C LEU A 39 -9.29 -11.01 9.71
N VAL A 40 -9.81 -9.79 9.93
CA VAL A 40 -10.42 -9.40 11.23
C VAL A 40 -11.62 -10.30 11.56
N ASN A 41 -12.45 -10.63 10.56
CA ASN A 41 -13.61 -11.51 10.74
C ASN A 41 -13.19 -12.97 10.98
N LYS A 42 -12.08 -13.41 10.39
CA LYS A 42 -11.52 -14.76 10.59
C LYS A 42 -10.94 -14.93 12.00
N ALA A 43 -10.27 -13.90 12.50
CA ALA A 43 -9.67 -13.90 13.84
C ALA A 43 -10.22 -12.75 14.71
N PRO A 44 -11.51 -12.79 15.12
CA PRO A 44 -12.10 -11.73 15.93
C PRO A 44 -11.52 -11.68 17.35
N ASN A 45 -10.94 -12.80 17.81
CA ASN A 45 -10.22 -12.93 19.07
C ASN A 45 -8.81 -13.47 18.79
N PRO A 46 -7.90 -12.64 18.26
CA PRO A 46 -6.61 -13.11 17.77
C PRO A 46 -5.76 -13.72 18.89
N SER A 47 -5.03 -14.78 18.58
CA SER A 47 -4.23 -15.56 19.53
C SER A 47 -3.02 -16.23 18.87
N PHE A 48 -2.20 -16.95 19.65
CA PHE A 48 -1.09 -17.73 19.09
C PHE A 48 -1.57 -18.68 17.98
N GLY A 49 -0.93 -18.61 16.80
CA GLY A 49 -1.37 -19.26 15.57
C GLY A 49 -1.86 -18.27 14.49
N ASP A 50 -2.24 -17.04 14.88
CA ASP A 50 -2.71 -15.98 13.98
C ASP A 50 -1.58 -15.04 13.51
N GLU A 51 -0.31 -15.45 13.61
CA GLU A 51 0.85 -14.57 13.38
C GLU A 51 0.83 -13.90 12.00
N TRP A 52 0.42 -14.62 10.95
CA TRP A 52 0.33 -14.09 9.59
C TRP A 52 -0.81 -13.08 9.43
N ILE A 53 -1.93 -13.30 10.12
CA ILE A 53 -3.03 -12.33 10.19
C ILE A 53 -2.52 -11.04 10.85
N ILE A 54 -1.87 -11.15 12.00
CA ILE A 54 -1.34 -9.99 12.73
C ILE A 54 -0.31 -9.24 11.88
N MET A 55 0.62 -9.96 11.24
CA MET A 55 1.61 -9.33 10.38
C MET A 55 0.95 -8.63 9.18
N ALA A 56 0.00 -9.27 8.50
CA ALA A 56 -0.72 -8.66 7.39
C ALA A 56 -1.46 -7.39 7.83
N LEU A 57 -2.26 -7.48 8.90
CA LEU A 57 -3.05 -6.37 9.43
C LEU A 57 -2.19 -5.19 9.86
N THR A 58 -1.09 -5.45 10.56
CA THR A 58 -0.20 -4.40 11.08
C THR A 58 0.63 -3.74 9.98
N ARG A 59 1.29 -4.54 9.14
CA ARG A 59 2.20 -4.04 8.11
C ARG A 59 1.47 -3.45 6.94
N GLY A 60 0.24 -3.92 6.70
CA GLY A 60 -0.70 -3.33 5.76
C GLY A 60 -1.51 -2.16 6.33
N GLU A 61 -1.32 -1.79 7.61
CA GLU A 61 -1.99 -0.64 8.23
C GLU A 61 -3.53 -0.71 8.09
N TYR A 62 -4.06 -1.94 8.14
CA TYR A 62 -5.49 -2.18 8.03
C TYR A 62 -6.24 -1.69 9.27
N ASN A 63 -7.47 -1.25 9.05
CA ASN A 63 -8.37 -0.89 10.16
C ASN A 63 -8.72 -2.13 10.98
N VAL A 64 -8.45 -2.07 12.27
CA VAL A 64 -8.80 -3.12 13.24
C VAL A 64 -9.59 -2.54 14.40
N PRO A 65 -10.41 -3.34 15.11
CA PRO A 65 -11.09 -2.89 16.32
C PRO A 65 -10.12 -2.31 17.36
N LYS A 66 -10.59 -1.32 18.12
CA LYS A 66 -9.78 -0.73 19.21
C LYS A 66 -9.36 -1.83 20.19
N GLY A 67 -8.05 -1.87 20.50
CA GLY A 67 -7.47 -2.87 21.41
C GLY A 67 -7.22 -4.25 20.78
N TYR A 68 -7.40 -4.43 19.47
CA TYR A 68 -7.22 -5.71 18.79
C TYR A 68 -5.81 -6.31 18.98
N TYR A 69 -4.76 -5.50 18.81
CA TYR A 69 -3.38 -5.96 18.98
C TYR A 69 -2.99 -6.18 20.45
N ASP A 70 -3.54 -5.37 21.38
CA ASP A 70 -3.33 -5.60 22.81
C ASP A 70 -3.99 -6.92 23.23
N LYS A 71 -5.19 -7.22 22.71
CA LYS A 71 -5.87 -8.51 22.91
C LYS A 71 -5.05 -9.69 22.41
N TYR A 72 -4.48 -9.57 21.20
CA TYR A 72 -3.56 -10.58 20.66
C TYR A 72 -2.38 -10.80 21.60
N TYR A 73 -1.71 -9.71 22.01
CA TYR A 73 -0.55 -9.79 22.89
C TYR A 73 -0.88 -10.41 24.26
N GLU A 74 -2.03 -10.08 24.85
CA GLU A 74 -2.52 -10.71 26.09
C GLU A 74 -2.74 -12.21 25.92
N ASN A 75 -3.38 -12.63 24.83
CA ASN A 75 -3.66 -14.04 24.53
C ASN A 75 -2.36 -14.83 24.28
N VAL A 76 -1.44 -14.26 23.51
CA VAL A 76 -0.09 -14.81 23.29
C VAL A 76 0.65 -14.95 24.62
N THR A 77 0.62 -13.92 25.47
CA THR A 77 1.31 -13.95 26.77
C THR A 77 0.81 -15.09 27.64
N LYS A 78 -0.52 -15.29 27.71
CA LYS A 78 -1.13 -16.42 28.43
C LYS A 78 -0.72 -17.76 27.85
N HIS A 79 -0.67 -17.89 26.51
CA HIS A 79 -0.22 -19.11 25.85
C HIS A 79 1.25 -19.43 26.17
N VAL A 80 2.14 -18.46 26.00
CA VAL A 80 3.58 -18.60 26.29
C VAL A 80 3.80 -19.03 27.75
N GLN A 81 3.06 -18.45 28.69
CA GLN A 81 3.13 -18.84 30.11
C GLN A 81 2.63 -20.26 30.36
N SER A 82 1.52 -20.67 29.74
CA SER A 82 0.95 -22.00 29.95
C SER A 82 1.88 -23.12 29.45
N VAL A 83 2.64 -22.86 28.38
CA VAL A 83 3.66 -23.79 27.85
C VAL A 83 5.07 -23.54 28.40
N LYS A 84 5.20 -22.65 29.40
CA LYS A 84 6.48 -22.29 30.03
C LYS A 84 7.56 -21.88 29.02
N GLY A 85 7.17 -21.12 28.00
CA GLY A 85 8.05 -20.67 26.92
C GLY A 85 8.51 -21.77 25.96
N ASN A 86 7.97 -22.99 26.04
CA ASN A 86 8.24 -24.06 25.08
C ASN A 86 7.09 -24.19 24.08
N LEU A 87 7.12 -23.38 23.00
CA LEU A 87 6.08 -23.40 21.97
C LEU A 87 6.02 -24.75 21.23
N HIS A 88 7.18 -25.33 20.93
CA HIS A 88 7.27 -26.65 20.32
C HIS A 88 8.68 -27.24 20.45
N ASN A 89 8.75 -28.58 20.48
CA ASN A 89 10.02 -29.31 20.57
C ASN A 89 10.77 -29.44 19.23
N ARG A 90 10.07 -29.25 18.10
CA ARG A 90 10.60 -29.47 16.73
C ARG A 90 10.25 -28.41 15.70
N LYS A 91 9.31 -27.51 16.00
CA LYS A 91 8.77 -26.54 15.03
C LYS A 91 9.32 -25.19 15.40
N TYR A 92 10.61 -25.00 15.17
CA TYR A 92 11.29 -23.77 15.60
C TYR A 92 10.78 -22.54 14.84
N THR A 93 10.13 -22.76 13.71
CA THR A 93 9.35 -21.74 12.99
C THR A 93 8.19 -21.17 13.79
N ASP A 94 7.66 -21.83 14.83
CA ASP A 94 6.66 -21.26 15.74
C ASP A 94 7.24 -20.07 16.51
N TYR A 95 8.50 -20.18 16.99
CA TYR A 95 9.20 -19.06 17.64
C TYR A 95 9.46 -17.94 16.64
N SER A 96 9.97 -18.26 15.45
CA SER A 96 10.27 -17.27 14.43
C SER A 96 9.04 -16.46 14.00
N ARG A 97 7.92 -17.14 13.72
CA ARG A 97 6.67 -16.49 13.32
C ARG A 97 6.13 -15.59 14.43
N LEU A 98 6.19 -16.05 15.68
CA LEU A 98 5.75 -15.24 16.81
C LEU A 98 6.63 -14.01 17.02
N ILE A 99 7.96 -14.14 16.88
CA ILE A 99 8.89 -12.99 16.91
C ILE A 99 8.52 -11.97 15.82
N ILE A 100 8.25 -12.42 14.59
CA ILE A 100 7.85 -11.55 13.48
C ILE A 100 6.55 -10.80 13.80
N ALA A 101 5.52 -11.49 14.28
CA ALA A 101 4.25 -10.86 14.63
C ALA A 101 4.38 -9.86 15.79
N LEU A 102 5.13 -10.22 16.85
CA LEU A 102 5.34 -9.37 18.02
C LEU A 102 6.09 -8.08 17.68
N THR A 103 7.18 -8.19 16.91
CA THR A 103 7.92 -7.01 16.47
C THR A 103 7.08 -6.11 15.55
N ALA A 104 6.20 -6.69 14.71
CA ALA A 104 5.29 -5.92 13.86
C ALA A 104 4.26 -5.08 14.65
N ILE A 105 3.80 -5.55 15.82
CA ILE A 105 2.94 -4.79 16.74
C ILE A 105 3.73 -3.93 17.75
N GLY A 106 5.06 -3.86 17.64
CA GLY A 106 5.88 -3.06 18.57
C GLY A 106 6.10 -3.70 19.94
N LYS A 107 5.91 -5.01 20.11
CA LYS A 107 6.13 -5.72 21.37
C LYS A 107 7.46 -6.48 21.35
N ASP A 108 8.19 -6.41 22.46
CA ASP A 108 9.50 -7.03 22.59
C ASP A 108 9.40 -8.55 22.80
N PRO A 109 9.90 -9.39 21.88
CA PRO A 109 9.86 -10.84 21.99
C PRO A 109 10.92 -11.41 22.97
N THR A 110 11.82 -10.59 23.51
CA THR A 110 12.81 -11.03 24.51
C THR A 110 12.22 -11.16 25.91
N ASN A 111 11.02 -10.63 26.14
CA ASN A 111 10.28 -10.82 27.39
C ASN A 111 8.76 -10.90 27.14
N VAL A 112 8.27 -12.12 26.89
CA VAL A 112 6.85 -12.41 26.73
C VAL A 112 6.39 -13.28 27.89
N GLY A 113 5.66 -12.68 28.83
CA GLY A 113 5.21 -13.37 30.04
C GLY A 113 6.34 -13.94 30.92
N GLY A 114 7.53 -13.34 30.86
CA GLY A 114 8.73 -13.80 31.56
C GLY A 114 9.66 -14.72 30.76
N PHE A 115 9.37 -14.97 29.47
CA PHE A 115 10.17 -15.85 28.61
C PHE A 115 10.80 -15.11 27.44
N ASN A 116 12.07 -15.41 27.15
CA ASN A 116 12.79 -14.90 25.98
C ASN A 116 12.59 -15.85 24.79
N LEU A 117 11.81 -15.41 23.80
CA LEU A 117 11.52 -16.21 22.61
C LEU A 117 12.68 -16.17 21.60
N VAL A 118 13.45 -15.08 21.57
CA VAL A 118 14.60 -14.93 20.67
C VAL A 118 15.72 -15.91 21.04
N GLU A 119 15.99 -16.11 22.33
CA GLU A 119 17.01 -17.05 22.81
C GLU A 119 16.71 -18.50 22.36
N LYS A 120 15.44 -18.83 22.07
CA LYS A 120 15.08 -20.15 21.54
C LYS A 120 15.67 -20.42 20.16
N LEU A 121 16.06 -19.40 19.41
CA LEU A 121 16.75 -19.56 18.12
C LEU A 121 18.27 -19.81 18.27
N SER A 122 18.79 -19.99 19.48
CA SER A 122 20.23 -20.17 19.73
C SER A 122 20.81 -21.52 19.28
N ASP A 123 19.97 -22.54 19.13
CA ASP A 123 20.39 -23.91 18.81
C ASP A 123 20.19 -24.20 17.32
N PHE A 124 21.28 -24.21 16.56
CA PHE A 124 21.25 -24.32 15.11
C PHE A 124 20.58 -25.61 14.63
N ASP A 125 20.91 -26.75 15.24
CA ASP A 125 20.38 -28.05 14.82
C ASP A 125 18.86 -28.13 15.03
N LYS A 126 18.35 -27.48 16.08
CA LYS A 126 16.91 -27.38 16.31
C LYS A 126 16.24 -26.38 15.35
N VAL A 127 16.91 -25.25 15.07
CA VAL A 127 16.42 -24.24 14.12
C VAL A 127 16.26 -24.83 12.72
N VAL A 128 17.26 -25.56 12.22
CA VAL A 128 17.25 -26.13 10.86
C VAL A 128 16.62 -27.52 10.80
N TRP A 129 16.02 -28.00 11.89
CA TRP A 129 15.37 -29.33 11.92
C TRP A 129 14.29 -29.47 10.85
N GLN A 130 13.56 -28.39 10.55
CA GLN A 130 12.56 -28.34 9.47
C GLN A 130 13.18 -28.08 8.08
N GLY A 131 14.50 -28.30 7.93
CA GLY A 131 15.27 -27.98 6.75
C GLY A 131 15.43 -26.48 6.53
N THR A 132 15.62 -26.10 5.27
CA THR A 132 15.85 -24.71 4.85
C THR A 132 14.73 -23.77 5.29
N ASN A 133 13.50 -24.26 5.41
CA ASN A 133 12.36 -23.48 5.90
C ASN A 133 12.58 -22.95 7.34
N GLY A 134 13.19 -23.76 8.20
CA GLY A 134 13.57 -23.33 9.54
C GLY A 134 14.62 -22.21 9.51
N ALA A 135 15.60 -22.33 8.61
CA ALA A 135 16.62 -21.31 8.40
C ALA A 135 16.06 -19.99 7.85
N PHE A 136 15.12 -20.04 6.90
CA PHE A 136 14.46 -18.86 6.34
C PHE A 136 13.79 -18.03 7.43
N PHE A 137 12.90 -18.65 8.20
CA PHE A 137 12.16 -17.93 9.23
C PHE A 137 13.05 -17.48 10.40
N ALA A 138 14.07 -18.26 10.77
CA ALA A 138 15.02 -17.82 11.80
C ALA A 138 15.82 -16.59 11.36
N LEU A 139 16.30 -16.57 10.12
CA LEU A 139 17.03 -15.41 9.58
C LEU A 139 16.13 -14.17 9.53
N ILE A 140 14.92 -14.30 8.98
CA ILE A 140 13.92 -13.23 8.95
C ILE A 140 13.62 -12.73 10.38
N ALA A 141 13.34 -13.62 11.32
CA ALA A 141 13.00 -13.25 12.68
C ALA A 141 14.13 -12.49 13.40
N LEU A 142 15.38 -12.93 13.22
CA LEU A 142 16.54 -12.23 13.79
C LEU A 142 16.70 -10.82 13.19
N ASP A 143 16.37 -10.65 11.91
CA ASP A 143 16.57 -9.39 11.19
C ASP A 143 15.46 -8.35 11.42
N THR A 144 14.28 -8.76 11.89
CA THR A 144 13.16 -7.84 12.20
C THR A 144 13.60 -6.59 12.97
N TRP A 145 14.23 -6.78 14.14
CA TRP A 145 14.80 -5.73 15.00
C TRP A 145 16.33 -5.85 15.16
N GLY A 146 17.00 -6.67 14.35
CA GLY A 146 18.45 -6.88 14.44
C GLY A 146 18.88 -7.57 15.73
N PHE A 147 18.15 -8.61 16.15
CA PHE A 147 18.47 -9.35 17.38
C PHE A 147 19.83 -10.03 17.31
N GLU A 148 20.57 -9.96 18.40
CA GLU A 148 21.80 -10.71 18.62
C GLU A 148 21.56 -11.88 19.56
N LEU A 149 22.13 -13.03 19.22
CA LEU A 149 22.05 -14.23 20.05
C LEU A 149 23.20 -14.26 21.07
N PRO A 150 23.04 -14.96 22.21
CA PRO A 150 24.13 -15.12 23.18
C PRO A 150 25.39 -15.70 22.54
N LYS A 151 26.58 -15.34 23.02
CA LYS A 151 27.87 -15.84 22.48
C LYS A 151 28.00 -17.38 22.44
N LYS A 152 27.27 -18.07 23.31
CA LYS A 152 27.20 -19.55 23.39
C LYS A 152 26.27 -20.18 22.35
N ALA A 153 25.50 -19.39 21.61
CA ALA A 153 24.59 -19.88 20.59
C ALA A 153 25.37 -20.59 19.47
N THR A 154 24.86 -21.71 19.01
CA THR A 154 25.42 -22.42 17.85
C THR A 154 24.89 -21.84 16.54
N THR A 155 23.74 -21.18 16.57
CA THR A 155 23.17 -20.39 15.45
C THR A 155 23.90 -19.05 15.29
N THR A 156 24.21 -18.70 14.04
CA THR A 156 24.64 -17.34 13.66
C THR A 156 23.97 -16.96 12.34
N ARG A 157 23.86 -15.66 12.03
CA ARG A 157 23.39 -15.18 10.71
C ARG A 157 24.20 -15.83 9.58
N GLU A 158 25.52 -15.84 9.70
CA GLU A 158 26.38 -16.44 8.67
C GLU A 158 26.09 -17.93 8.46
N LYS A 159 25.93 -18.72 9.54
CA LYS A 159 25.57 -20.13 9.41
C LYS A 159 24.20 -20.33 8.78
N LEU A 160 23.21 -19.50 9.12
CA LEU A 160 21.87 -19.56 8.50
C LEU A 160 21.96 -19.26 7.00
N ILE A 161 22.68 -18.20 6.61
CA ILE A 161 22.85 -17.82 5.22
C ILE A 161 23.60 -18.92 4.45
N GLN A 162 24.74 -19.42 4.95
CA GLN A 162 25.47 -20.50 4.29
C GLN A 162 24.64 -21.78 4.18
N HIS A 163 23.84 -22.11 5.20
CA HIS A 163 22.91 -23.23 5.12
C HIS A 163 21.90 -23.02 3.98
N ILE A 164 21.29 -21.84 3.88
CA ILE A 164 20.37 -21.50 2.79
C ILE A 164 21.06 -21.63 1.43
N LEU A 165 22.22 -21.00 1.24
CA LEU A 165 22.96 -21.00 -0.02
C LEU A 165 23.38 -22.43 -0.43
N SER A 166 23.82 -23.25 0.53
CA SER A 166 24.21 -24.65 0.28
C SER A 166 23.05 -25.55 -0.20
N LYS A 167 21.81 -25.09 -0.04
CA LYS A 167 20.59 -25.80 -0.45
C LYS A 167 20.02 -25.31 -1.77
N GLN A 168 20.64 -24.32 -2.42
CA GLN A 168 20.25 -23.91 -3.77
C GLN A 168 20.47 -25.08 -4.74
N LEU A 169 19.43 -25.41 -5.51
CA LEU A 169 19.45 -26.49 -6.48
C LEU A 169 20.21 -26.09 -7.76
N PRO A 170 20.66 -27.06 -8.58
CA PRO A 170 21.37 -26.76 -9.83
C PRO A 170 20.61 -25.86 -10.81
N ASP A 171 19.28 -25.87 -10.76
CA ASP A 171 18.40 -25.03 -11.57
C ASP A 171 18.22 -23.61 -11.02
N GLY A 172 18.89 -23.27 -9.91
CA GLY A 172 18.93 -21.93 -9.32
C GLY A 172 17.86 -21.66 -8.25
N GLY A 173 16.91 -22.57 -8.02
CA GLY A 173 15.87 -22.38 -7.01
C GLY A 173 16.07 -23.20 -5.74
N TRP A 174 15.01 -23.23 -4.92
CA TRP A 174 14.93 -24.04 -3.70
C TRP A 174 13.66 -24.88 -3.71
N ASN A 175 13.67 -25.94 -2.91
CA ASN A 175 12.50 -26.76 -2.63
C ASN A 175 12.59 -27.25 -1.17
N LEU A 176 11.45 -27.65 -0.61
CA LEU A 176 11.36 -28.32 0.68
C LEU A 176 11.91 -29.75 0.59
N SER A 177 11.62 -30.44 -0.52
CA SER A 177 12.12 -31.77 -0.81
C SER A 177 12.09 -32.05 -2.31
N GLY A 178 13.18 -32.61 -2.86
CA GLY A 178 13.28 -32.94 -4.28
C GLY A 178 14.48 -32.27 -4.93
N VAL A 179 14.55 -32.38 -6.27
CA VAL A 179 15.71 -31.94 -7.08
C VAL A 179 15.38 -30.81 -8.05
N LYS A 180 14.15 -30.30 -8.03
CA LYS A 180 13.69 -29.19 -8.87
C LYS A 180 13.17 -28.06 -8.00
N ALA A 181 13.40 -26.83 -8.44
CA ALA A 181 12.90 -25.62 -7.81
C ALA A 181 11.37 -25.63 -7.68
N ASP A 182 10.92 -25.18 -6.52
CA ASP A 182 9.54 -24.88 -6.20
C ASP A 182 9.40 -23.35 -6.06
N PRO A 183 8.35 -22.73 -6.64
CA PRO A 183 8.20 -21.28 -6.63
C PRO A 183 8.10 -20.70 -5.21
N ASP A 184 7.38 -21.36 -4.29
CA ASP A 184 7.16 -20.88 -2.93
C ASP A 184 8.48 -20.86 -2.16
N MET A 185 9.18 -22.00 -2.19
CA MET A 185 10.45 -22.17 -1.48
C MET A 185 11.55 -21.26 -2.07
N THR A 186 11.57 -21.08 -3.39
CA THR A 186 12.50 -20.17 -4.05
C THR A 186 12.23 -18.71 -3.68
N ALA A 187 10.96 -18.31 -3.66
CA ALA A 187 10.56 -16.97 -3.26
C ALA A 187 10.81 -16.69 -1.76
N MET A 188 10.56 -17.66 -0.87
CA MET A 188 10.89 -17.52 0.55
C MET A 188 12.40 -17.42 0.80
N ALA A 189 13.23 -18.14 0.03
CA ALA A 189 14.68 -18.00 0.09
C ALA A 189 15.12 -16.57 -0.25
N ILE A 190 14.54 -15.98 -1.31
CA ILE A 190 14.80 -14.58 -1.68
C ILE A 190 14.39 -13.64 -0.54
N GLN A 191 13.21 -13.82 0.04
CA GLN A 191 12.73 -12.98 1.15
C GLN A 191 13.71 -13.01 2.33
N ALA A 192 14.17 -14.19 2.73
CA ALA A 192 15.12 -14.37 3.83
C ALA A 192 16.51 -13.77 3.53
N LEU A 193 16.96 -13.85 2.27
CA LEU A 193 18.27 -13.34 1.84
C LEU A 193 18.25 -11.85 1.48
N SER A 194 17.08 -11.23 1.34
CA SER A 194 16.93 -9.89 0.74
C SER A 194 17.67 -8.76 1.47
N THR A 195 17.93 -8.90 2.77
CA THR A 195 18.75 -7.96 3.57
C THR A 195 20.22 -8.03 3.20
N TYR A 196 20.69 -9.18 2.71
CA TYR A 196 22.09 -9.46 2.38
C TYR A 196 22.36 -9.41 0.88
N ARG A 197 21.45 -8.85 0.09
CA ARG A 197 21.47 -8.85 -1.39
C ARG A 197 22.72 -8.21 -2.03
N ASP A 198 23.47 -7.42 -1.27
CA ASP A 198 24.69 -6.76 -1.74
C ASP A 198 25.96 -7.62 -1.51
N ARG A 199 25.86 -8.70 -0.74
CA ARG A 199 26.93 -9.69 -0.59
C ARG A 199 27.05 -10.51 -1.87
N GLU A 200 28.26 -10.68 -2.40
CA GLU A 200 28.46 -11.21 -3.77
C GLU A 200 27.86 -12.60 -3.99
N ASP A 201 28.07 -13.53 -3.06
CA ASP A 201 27.54 -14.89 -3.11
C ASP A 201 26.00 -14.92 -3.00
N VAL A 202 25.42 -14.11 -2.10
CA VAL A 202 23.98 -13.97 -1.95
C VAL A 202 23.36 -13.35 -3.19
N LYS A 203 23.97 -12.29 -3.73
CA LYS A 203 23.53 -11.62 -4.96
C LYS A 203 23.53 -12.60 -6.14
N ALA A 204 24.60 -13.37 -6.29
CA ALA A 204 24.70 -14.39 -7.34
C ALA A 204 23.60 -15.45 -7.20
N SER A 205 23.33 -15.92 -5.98
CA SER A 205 22.25 -16.87 -5.71
C SER A 205 20.86 -16.26 -5.96
N ILE A 206 20.60 -15.02 -5.54
CA ILE A 206 19.32 -14.32 -5.81
C ILE A 206 19.09 -14.14 -7.31
N ASN A 207 20.10 -13.78 -8.08
CA ASN A 207 19.96 -13.63 -9.53
C ASN A 207 19.55 -14.94 -10.21
N LYS A 208 20.22 -16.06 -9.86
CA LYS A 208 19.80 -17.39 -10.32
C LYS A 208 18.35 -17.69 -9.95
N ALA A 209 17.96 -17.37 -8.71
CA ALA A 209 16.60 -17.57 -8.22
C ALA A 209 15.55 -16.79 -9.03
N LEU A 210 15.84 -15.53 -9.37
CA LEU A 210 14.96 -14.70 -10.19
C LEU A 210 14.84 -15.26 -11.61
N ASP A 211 15.93 -15.77 -12.20
CA ASP A 211 15.90 -16.42 -13.50
C ASP A 211 15.08 -17.72 -13.44
N THR A 212 15.24 -18.53 -12.39
CA THR A 212 14.44 -19.73 -12.14
C THR A 212 12.95 -19.39 -12.02
N LEU A 213 12.58 -18.37 -11.23
CA LEU A 213 11.19 -17.94 -11.08
C LEU A 213 10.62 -17.45 -12.41
N ASN A 214 11.37 -16.67 -13.18
CA ASN A 214 10.96 -16.25 -14.52
C ASN A 214 10.68 -17.46 -15.44
N ASN A 215 11.50 -18.51 -15.37
CA ASN A 215 11.32 -19.73 -16.16
C ASN A 215 10.17 -20.63 -15.68
N LEU A 216 9.87 -20.63 -14.37
CA LEU A 216 8.76 -21.38 -13.78
C LEU A 216 7.39 -20.70 -14.03
N GLN A 217 7.40 -19.42 -14.35
CA GLN A 217 6.18 -18.63 -14.58
C GLN A 217 5.42 -19.11 -15.82
N GLY A 218 4.13 -19.40 -15.66
CA GLY A 218 3.23 -19.72 -16.76
C GLY A 218 2.92 -18.52 -17.66
N ALA A 219 2.34 -18.78 -18.83
CA ALA A 219 2.09 -17.75 -19.85
C ALA A 219 1.28 -16.54 -19.36
N ASN A 220 0.39 -16.76 -18.39
CA ASN A 220 -0.49 -15.77 -17.77
C ASN A 220 0.03 -15.21 -16.43
N GLY A 221 1.29 -15.50 -16.05
CA GLY A 221 1.84 -15.10 -14.75
C GLY A 221 1.53 -16.05 -13.60
N SER A 222 0.93 -17.21 -13.87
CA SER A 222 0.64 -18.23 -12.85
C SER A 222 1.89 -18.99 -12.43
N TYR A 223 1.83 -19.57 -11.23
CA TYR A 223 2.81 -20.53 -10.74
C TYR A 223 2.11 -21.80 -10.29
N GLN A 224 2.83 -22.91 -10.37
CA GLN A 224 2.40 -24.21 -9.88
C GLN A 224 3.35 -24.68 -8.79
N SER A 225 2.78 -25.10 -7.66
CA SER A 225 3.49 -25.87 -6.65
C SER A 225 2.83 -27.26 -6.56
N TRP A 226 3.64 -28.32 -6.53
CA TRP A 226 3.18 -29.72 -6.53
C TRP A 226 2.15 -30.05 -7.64
N GLY A 227 2.29 -29.42 -8.81
CA GLY A 227 1.40 -29.61 -9.97
C GLY A 227 0.06 -28.86 -9.88
N THR A 228 -0.14 -28.03 -8.86
CA THR A 228 -1.38 -27.26 -8.68
C THR A 228 -1.11 -25.78 -8.89
N THR A 229 -1.80 -25.18 -9.87
CA THR A 229 -1.82 -23.73 -10.05
C THR A 229 -2.60 -23.09 -8.92
N ASN A 230 -1.92 -22.28 -8.10
CA ASN A 230 -2.50 -21.71 -6.88
C ASN A 230 -2.11 -20.24 -6.68
N LEU A 231 -2.81 -19.57 -5.77
CA LEU A 231 -2.55 -18.18 -5.43
C LEU A 231 -1.25 -18.00 -4.64
N GLU A 232 -1.02 -18.86 -3.66
CA GLU A 232 0.07 -18.76 -2.68
C GLU A 232 1.42 -18.64 -3.38
N SER A 233 1.64 -19.43 -4.44
CA SER A 233 2.86 -19.35 -5.24
C SER A 233 3.05 -18.00 -5.93
N VAL A 234 1.98 -17.41 -6.48
CA VAL A 234 2.04 -16.07 -7.08
C VAL A 234 2.30 -15.01 -5.99
N ALA A 235 1.65 -15.16 -4.83
CA ALA A 235 1.75 -14.25 -3.70
C ALA A 235 3.18 -14.21 -3.12
N GLN A 236 3.81 -15.39 -2.95
CA GLN A 236 5.19 -15.52 -2.50
C GLN A 236 6.18 -14.82 -3.45
N VAL A 237 6.02 -15.01 -4.76
CA VAL A 237 6.91 -14.39 -5.76
C VAL A 237 6.77 -12.87 -5.74
N ILE A 238 5.56 -12.32 -5.66
CA ILE A 238 5.36 -10.87 -5.53
C ILE A 238 6.02 -10.35 -4.24
N THR A 239 5.86 -11.06 -3.11
CA THR A 239 6.48 -10.69 -1.83
C THR A 239 8.01 -10.73 -1.90
N ALA A 240 8.58 -11.71 -2.60
CA ALA A 240 10.01 -11.81 -2.85
C ALA A 240 10.54 -10.63 -3.67
N LEU A 241 9.86 -10.26 -4.77
CA LEU A 241 10.21 -9.09 -5.57
C LEU A 241 10.15 -7.81 -4.74
N ALA A 242 9.08 -7.63 -3.95
CA ALA A 242 8.95 -6.50 -3.05
C ALA A 242 10.10 -6.40 -2.04
N SER A 243 10.56 -7.54 -1.49
CA SER A 243 11.70 -7.58 -0.57
C SER A 243 13.03 -7.15 -1.21
N LEU A 244 13.15 -7.22 -2.53
CA LEU A 244 14.31 -6.77 -3.30
C LEU A 244 14.16 -5.35 -3.84
N ASN A 245 13.07 -4.65 -3.51
CA ASN A 245 12.67 -3.38 -4.11
C ASN A 245 12.42 -3.46 -5.62
N ILE A 246 11.90 -4.59 -6.11
CA ILE A 246 11.50 -4.78 -7.51
C ILE A 246 9.99 -4.65 -7.61
N ASP A 247 9.52 -3.68 -8.39
CA ASP A 247 8.10 -3.50 -8.69
C ASP A 247 7.65 -4.53 -9.73
N ALA A 248 6.88 -5.53 -9.29
CA ALA A 248 6.40 -6.60 -10.15
C ALA A 248 5.53 -6.11 -11.33
N ASN A 249 4.88 -4.94 -11.25
CA ASN A 249 4.12 -4.38 -12.38
C ASN A 249 5.02 -3.70 -13.43
N LYS A 250 6.25 -3.34 -13.08
CA LYS A 250 7.20 -2.66 -13.98
C LYS A 250 8.31 -3.58 -14.49
N ASP A 251 8.64 -4.65 -13.76
CA ASP A 251 9.66 -5.60 -14.19
C ASP A 251 9.15 -6.45 -15.38
N GLN A 252 9.88 -6.39 -16.50
CA GLN A 252 9.50 -7.07 -17.74
C GLN A 252 9.43 -8.60 -17.62
N ARG A 253 10.09 -9.20 -16.62
CA ARG A 253 9.99 -10.63 -16.33
C ARG A 253 8.68 -10.97 -15.62
N PHE A 254 8.13 -10.03 -14.84
CA PHE A 254 7.08 -10.29 -13.84
C PHE A 254 5.82 -9.43 -13.99
N HIS A 255 5.71 -8.59 -15.02
CA HIS A 255 4.58 -7.68 -15.25
C HIS A 255 3.19 -8.34 -15.34
N LYS A 256 3.11 -9.67 -15.37
CA LYS A 256 1.87 -10.47 -15.41
C LYS A 256 1.41 -10.97 -14.05
N LEU A 257 2.24 -10.89 -13.01
CA LEU A 257 1.96 -11.52 -11.71
C LEU A 257 0.69 -10.99 -11.07
N PHE A 258 0.47 -9.67 -11.08
CA PHE A 258 -0.77 -9.11 -10.53
C PHE A 258 -2.00 -9.48 -11.34
N THR A 259 -1.87 -9.61 -12.67
CA THR A 259 -2.96 -10.16 -13.50
C THR A 259 -3.33 -11.56 -13.04
N SER A 260 -2.36 -12.46 -12.83
CA SER A 260 -2.61 -13.80 -12.29
C SER A 260 -3.17 -13.77 -10.88
N PHE A 261 -2.56 -12.99 -9.99
CA PHE A 261 -2.94 -12.86 -8.58
C PHE A 261 -4.41 -12.51 -8.40
N PHE A 262 -4.92 -11.51 -9.14
CA PHE A 262 -6.31 -11.07 -9.03
C PHE A 262 -7.33 -12.04 -9.66
N THR A 263 -6.92 -13.05 -10.43
CA THR A 263 -7.86 -14.10 -10.89
C THR A 263 -8.40 -14.97 -9.75
N PHE A 264 -7.68 -15.02 -8.63
CA PHE A 264 -8.07 -15.79 -7.45
C PHE A 264 -8.97 -14.98 -6.50
N TYR A 265 -9.10 -13.67 -6.70
CA TYR A 265 -9.92 -12.82 -5.83
C TYR A 265 -11.40 -13.19 -5.95
N ASN A 266 -12.08 -13.29 -4.82
CA ASN A 266 -13.50 -13.59 -4.75
C ASN A 266 -14.28 -12.34 -4.32
N VAL A 267 -14.91 -11.69 -5.30
CA VAL A 267 -15.73 -10.49 -5.10
C VAL A 267 -16.89 -10.68 -4.11
N LYS A 268 -17.34 -11.92 -3.86
CA LYS A 268 -18.50 -12.20 -2.99
C LYS A 268 -18.20 -12.02 -1.51
N ASP A 269 -17.01 -12.38 -1.08
CA ASP A 269 -16.62 -12.38 0.34
C ASP A 269 -15.36 -11.55 0.61
N GLY A 270 -14.74 -10.98 -0.42
CA GLY A 270 -13.58 -10.09 -0.26
C GLY A 270 -12.27 -10.82 0.03
N GLY A 271 -12.25 -12.15 -0.05
CA GLY A 271 -11.05 -12.96 0.14
C GLY A 271 -10.44 -13.43 -1.19
N PHE A 272 -9.50 -14.35 -1.07
CA PHE A 272 -8.91 -15.03 -2.21
C PHE A 272 -9.05 -16.55 -2.11
N LYS A 273 -9.22 -17.19 -3.27
CA LYS A 273 -9.24 -18.64 -3.43
C LYS A 273 -7.82 -19.21 -3.50
N HIS A 274 -7.66 -20.45 -3.04
CA HIS A 274 -6.44 -21.24 -3.25
C HIS A 274 -6.32 -21.66 -4.72
N VAL A 275 -7.41 -22.22 -5.28
CA VAL A 275 -7.49 -22.64 -6.69
C VAL A 275 -8.72 -22.03 -7.36
N LEU A 276 -8.67 -21.86 -8.69
CA LEU A 276 -9.74 -21.17 -9.43
C LEU A 276 -11.10 -21.87 -9.34
N THR A 277 -11.12 -23.19 -9.10
CA THR A 277 -12.32 -24.02 -9.00
C THR A 277 -13.08 -23.88 -7.68
N GLU A 278 -12.50 -23.25 -6.66
CA GLU A 278 -13.20 -22.98 -5.41
C GLU A 278 -14.33 -21.96 -5.62
N SER A 279 -15.43 -22.15 -4.89
CA SER A 279 -16.60 -21.27 -4.92
C SER A 279 -16.60 -20.21 -3.82
N VAL A 280 -15.71 -20.34 -2.83
CA VAL A 280 -15.55 -19.47 -1.66
C VAL A 280 -14.07 -19.21 -1.42
N SER A 281 -13.74 -18.14 -0.70
CA SER A 281 -12.35 -17.82 -0.37
C SER A 281 -11.72 -18.83 0.58
N ASN A 282 -10.43 -19.08 0.35
CA ASN A 282 -9.59 -19.91 1.19
C ASN A 282 -8.88 -19.04 2.24
N GLY A 283 -8.92 -19.48 3.50
CA GLY A 283 -8.37 -18.71 4.60
C GLY A 283 -6.86 -18.50 4.53
N MET A 284 -6.07 -19.49 4.09
CA MET A 284 -4.61 -19.37 3.98
C MET A 284 -4.22 -18.58 2.75
N ALA A 285 -4.88 -18.84 1.62
CA ALA A 285 -4.68 -18.06 0.40
C ALA A 285 -4.94 -16.58 0.66
N THR A 286 -6.03 -16.25 1.37
CA THR A 286 -6.37 -14.87 1.74
C THR A 286 -5.32 -14.25 2.67
N GLU A 287 -4.82 -14.97 3.67
CA GLU A 287 -3.71 -14.47 4.51
C GLU A 287 -2.46 -14.14 3.69
N GLN A 288 -2.06 -15.04 2.78
CA GLN A 288 -0.90 -14.82 1.93
C GLN A 288 -1.10 -13.69 0.95
N ALA A 289 -2.31 -13.55 0.41
CA ALA A 289 -2.68 -12.43 -0.42
C ALA A 289 -2.59 -11.11 0.36
N SER A 290 -3.12 -11.05 1.58
CA SER A 290 -3.11 -9.83 2.39
C SER A 290 -1.71 -9.34 2.74
N TYR A 291 -0.80 -10.20 3.22
CA TYR A 291 0.55 -9.72 3.48
C TYR A 291 1.32 -9.42 2.19
N THR A 292 0.98 -10.06 1.07
CA THR A 292 1.58 -9.75 -0.24
C THR A 292 1.17 -8.36 -0.69
N LEU A 293 -0.12 -8.04 -0.57
CA LEU A 293 -0.64 -6.71 -0.81
C LEU A 293 0.00 -5.68 0.13
N ALA A 294 0.17 -6.01 1.41
CA ALA A 294 0.91 -5.17 2.36
C ALA A 294 2.38 -4.97 1.92
N ALA A 295 3.09 -6.04 1.55
CA ALA A 295 4.49 -5.97 1.11
C ALA A 295 4.64 -5.08 -0.13
N TYR A 296 3.77 -5.28 -1.12
CA TYR A 296 3.76 -4.48 -2.32
C TYR A 296 3.44 -3.02 -1.97
N ASN A 297 2.36 -2.76 -1.22
CA ASN A 297 1.98 -1.42 -0.79
C ASN A 297 3.15 -0.69 -0.10
N ARG A 298 3.87 -1.37 0.80
CA ARG A 298 5.05 -0.80 1.45
C ARG A 298 6.18 -0.45 0.48
N LEU A 299 6.44 -1.29 -0.53
CA LEU A 299 7.41 -0.99 -1.59
C LEU A 299 7.03 0.30 -2.34
N ILE A 300 5.80 0.36 -2.85
CA ILE A 300 5.34 1.48 -3.67
C ILE A 300 5.16 2.78 -2.85
N GLU A 301 5.02 2.70 -1.51
CA GLU A 301 5.07 3.83 -0.56
C GLU A 301 6.49 4.14 -0.05
N SER A 302 7.53 3.44 -0.49
CA SER A 302 8.91 3.59 0.03
C SER A 302 9.02 3.42 1.56
N LYS A 303 8.17 2.58 2.14
CA LYS A 303 8.22 2.19 3.56
C LYS A 303 9.25 1.07 3.78
N THR A 304 9.57 0.78 5.05
CA THR A 304 10.39 -0.40 5.39
C THR A 304 9.76 -1.67 4.82
N LYS A 305 10.57 -2.67 4.43
CA LYS A 305 10.09 -3.92 3.82
C LYS A 305 9.11 -4.66 4.75
N LEU A 306 8.34 -5.61 4.23
CA LEU A 306 7.35 -6.36 5.01
C LEU A 306 7.88 -6.83 6.38
N TYR A 307 9.03 -7.53 6.37
CA TYR A 307 9.65 -8.08 7.59
C TYR A 307 10.64 -7.15 8.30
N ASP A 308 10.98 -5.99 7.72
CA ASP A 308 11.79 -4.98 8.41
C ASP A 308 10.87 -4.14 9.30
N THR A 309 10.70 -4.56 10.55
CA THR A 309 9.83 -3.91 11.54
C THR A 309 10.58 -2.96 12.45
N SER A 310 11.80 -2.54 12.06
CA SER A 310 12.64 -1.61 12.82
C SER A 310 11.96 -0.26 13.07
N ASP A 311 11.00 0.12 12.22
CA ASP A 311 10.13 1.29 12.38
C ASP A 311 9.18 1.22 13.59
N LYS A 312 9.12 0.08 14.29
CA LYS A 312 8.28 -0.16 15.47
C LYS A 312 9.03 -0.18 16.80
N ILE A 313 10.35 0.02 16.82
CA ILE A 313 11.16 0.06 18.04
C ILE A 313 10.91 1.38 18.79
N THR A 314 10.40 1.33 20.02
CA THR A 314 9.96 2.51 20.79
C THR A 314 11.06 3.21 21.62
N ASN A 315 12.28 2.66 21.71
CA ASN A 315 13.37 3.14 22.59
C ASN A 315 14.68 3.55 21.90
N LYS A 316 14.66 3.94 20.62
CA LYS A 316 15.86 4.49 19.97
C LYS A 316 15.99 5.98 20.35
N PRO A 317 17.16 6.48 20.81
CA PRO A 317 17.42 7.91 20.76
C PRO A 317 17.16 8.36 19.33
N SER A 318 16.32 9.38 19.15
CA SER A 318 16.03 10.00 17.87
C SER A 318 17.34 10.46 17.23
N THR A 319 17.97 9.54 16.51
CA THR A 319 18.85 9.91 15.41
C THR A 319 17.86 10.28 14.34
N GLN A 320 17.70 11.59 14.12
CA GLN A 320 16.92 12.11 13.01
C GLN A 320 17.48 11.54 11.71
N VAL A 321 16.94 10.40 11.30
CA VAL A 321 16.84 10.06 9.90
C VAL A 321 15.58 10.80 9.45
N GLN A 322 15.79 11.90 8.73
CA GLN A 322 14.72 12.60 8.02
C GLN A 322 13.96 11.59 7.16
N SER A 323 12.72 11.27 7.54
CA SER A 323 11.79 10.58 6.66
C SER A 323 10.98 11.63 5.91
N ASN A 324 11.37 11.87 4.66
CA ASN A 324 10.48 12.42 3.65
C ASN A 324 9.33 11.42 3.47
N HIS A 325 8.11 11.81 3.83
CA HIS A 325 6.88 11.09 3.50
C HIS A 325 6.73 10.98 1.97
N PRO A 326 6.19 9.87 1.42
CA PRO A 326 4.76 9.89 1.07
C PRO A 326 3.98 8.55 1.15
N LYS A 327 2.70 8.75 1.51
CA LYS A 327 1.44 8.06 1.20
C LYS A 327 1.40 6.97 0.11
N ALA A 328 0.49 6.01 0.37
CA ALA A 328 -0.32 5.16 -0.51
C ALA A 328 -0.13 5.29 -2.03
N PRO A 329 0.08 4.19 -2.78
CA PRO A 329 0.27 4.22 -4.21
C PRO A 329 -1.06 3.96 -4.92
N PRO A 330 -1.16 4.37 -6.19
CA PRO A 330 -2.39 4.87 -6.76
C PRO A 330 -3.40 3.75 -6.97
N THR A 331 -4.51 3.84 -6.25
CA THR A 331 -5.76 3.26 -6.72
C THR A 331 -6.00 3.81 -8.13
N LYS A 332 -6.25 2.93 -9.10
CA LYS A 332 -6.93 3.37 -10.33
C LYS A 332 -8.37 3.69 -9.95
N VAL A 333 -8.60 4.86 -9.34
CA VAL A 333 -9.94 5.35 -9.04
C VAL A 333 -10.56 5.84 -10.35
N SER A 334 -11.20 4.95 -11.07
CA SER A 334 -11.94 5.33 -12.26
C SER A 334 -13.41 5.58 -11.89
N PHE A 335 -13.87 6.81 -12.07
CA PHE A 335 -15.29 7.15 -11.94
C PHE A 335 -16.00 7.06 -13.28
N LYS A 336 -17.28 6.67 -13.26
CA LYS A 336 -18.06 6.48 -14.50
C LYS A 336 -18.22 7.76 -15.32
N ASP A 337 -18.20 8.92 -14.66
CA ASP A 337 -18.40 10.24 -15.26
C ASP A 337 -17.10 10.93 -15.68
N ILE A 338 -15.95 10.26 -15.60
CA ILE A 338 -14.65 10.79 -16.03
C ILE A 338 -13.98 9.98 -17.14
N GLU A 339 -14.60 8.90 -17.62
CA GLU A 339 -13.98 7.96 -18.57
C GLU A 339 -13.36 8.64 -19.79
N PHE A 340 -14.06 9.66 -20.32
CA PHE A 340 -13.67 10.47 -21.47
C PHE A 340 -13.44 11.96 -21.11
N HIS A 341 -13.26 12.28 -19.82
CA HIS A 341 -13.10 13.65 -19.36
C HIS A 341 -11.63 14.12 -19.47
N TRP A 342 -11.39 15.36 -19.93
CA TRP A 342 -10.04 15.89 -20.17
C TRP A 342 -9.13 15.86 -18.92
N ALA A 343 -9.73 16.01 -17.74
CA ALA A 343 -9.02 16.01 -16.46
C ALA A 343 -8.86 14.61 -15.85
N LYS A 344 -9.14 13.53 -16.58
CA LYS A 344 -9.14 12.16 -16.03
C LYS A 344 -7.87 11.83 -15.24
N SER A 345 -6.69 12.03 -15.82
CA SER A 345 -5.43 11.71 -15.16
C SER A 345 -5.19 12.57 -13.92
N ASP A 346 -5.54 13.85 -13.98
CA ASP A 346 -5.38 14.77 -12.85
C ASP A 346 -6.34 14.43 -11.70
N ILE A 347 -7.57 14.03 -12.03
CA ILE A 347 -8.57 13.56 -11.08
C ILE A 347 -8.11 12.27 -10.42
N GLU A 348 -7.69 11.28 -11.21
CA GLU A 348 -7.16 10.01 -10.72
C GLU A 348 -5.96 10.25 -9.78
N ALA A 349 -5.04 11.14 -10.16
CA ALA A 349 -3.88 11.51 -9.35
C ALA A 349 -4.28 12.24 -8.05
N ALA A 350 -5.22 13.18 -8.10
CA ALA A 350 -5.66 13.93 -6.92
C ALA A 350 -6.39 13.04 -5.92
N VAL A 351 -7.16 12.05 -6.40
CA VAL A 351 -7.80 11.06 -5.54
C VAL A 351 -6.78 10.07 -4.98
N ALA A 352 -5.83 9.60 -5.79
CA ALA A 352 -4.73 8.75 -5.34
C ALA A 352 -3.89 9.42 -4.22
N LYS A 353 -3.67 10.74 -4.28
CA LYS A 353 -2.97 11.50 -3.23
C LYS A 353 -3.84 11.80 -1.99
N GLY A 354 -5.10 11.36 -1.96
CA GLY A 354 -6.06 11.63 -0.88
C GLY A 354 -6.48 13.10 -0.77
N LEU A 355 -6.29 13.88 -1.83
CA LEU A 355 -6.65 15.30 -1.87
C LEU A 355 -8.16 15.46 -2.11
N LEU A 356 -8.66 14.71 -3.09
CA LEU A 356 -10.07 14.71 -3.48
C LEU A 356 -10.66 13.31 -3.29
N LYS A 357 -12.00 13.25 -3.17
CA LYS A 357 -12.76 12.01 -3.10
C LYS A 357 -13.96 12.08 -4.04
N GLY A 358 -14.38 10.94 -4.57
CA GLY A 358 -15.65 10.82 -5.30
C GLY A 358 -16.85 10.69 -4.38
N TYR A 359 -17.97 10.32 -4.97
CA TYR A 359 -19.25 10.08 -4.28
C TYR A 359 -19.55 8.58 -4.27
N ASP A 360 -20.41 8.16 -3.34
CA ASP A 360 -20.79 6.76 -3.12
C ASP A 360 -21.46 6.11 -4.34
N ASP A 361 -21.97 6.91 -5.27
CA ASP A 361 -22.60 6.48 -6.53
C ASP A 361 -21.60 6.22 -7.69
N ASN A 362 -20.30 6.14 -7.37
CA ASN A 362 -19.18 6.00 -8.30
C ASN A 362 -19.06 7.16 -9.32
N THR A 363 -19.44 8.38 -8.92
CA THR A 363 -19.17 9.62 -9.67
C THR A 363 -18.09 10.45 -9.01
N PHE A 364 -17.38 11.25 -9.81
CA PHE A 364 -16.51 12.32 -9.33
C PHE A 364 -17.18 13.69 -9.34
N ARG A 365 -18.14 13.89 -10.24
CA ARG A 365 -18.83 15.13 -10.59
C ARG A 365 -17.82 16.23 -10.97
N PRO A 366 -17.03 16.04 -12.05
CA PRO A 366 -15.91 16.91 -12.40
C PRO A 366 -16.30 18.37 -12.66
N ASN A 367 -17.56 18.61 -13.05
CA ASN A 367 -18.10 19.92 -13.40
C ASN A 367 -18.77 20.63 -12.21
N ASN A 368 -18.88 20.01 -11.04
CA ASN A 368 -19.40 20.68 -9.84
C ASN A 368 -18.38 21.68 -9.29
N ASN A 369 -18.88 22.79 -8.73
CA ASN A 369 -18.04 23.78 -8.07
C ASN A 369 -17.46 23.26 -6.75
N LEU A 370 -16.23 23.68 -6.45
CA LEU A 370 -15.56 23.40 -5.18
C LEU A 370 -15.94 24.46 -4.14
N SER A 371 -16.32 24.05 -2.94
CA SER A 371 -16.57 25.00 -1.83
C SER A 371 -15.27 25.49 -1.20
N ARG A 372 -15.35 26.62 -0.49
CA ARG A 372 -14.19 27.22 0.18
C ARG A 372 -13.59 26.30 1.24
N ILE A 373 -14.43 25.61 2.01
CA ILE A 373 -13.92 24.63 2.97
C ILE A 373 -13.24 23.46 2.29
N GLN A 374 -13.78 22.94 1.19
CA GLN A 374 -13.13 21.87 0.44
C GLN A 374 -11.76 22.28 -0.08
N ALA A 375 -11.62 23.50 -0.60
CA ALA A 375 -10.33 24.04 -1.03
C ALA A 375 -9.32 24.08 0.13
N VAL A 376 -9.73 24.60 1.29
CA VAL A 376 -8.86 24.69 2.47
C VAL A 376 -8.49 23.31 3.00
N SER A 377 -9.44 22.39 3.11
CA SER A 377 -9.17 21.02 3.54
C SER A 377 -8.15 20.31 2.64
N ILE A 378 -8.19 20.55 1.32
CA ILE A 378 -7.21 19.99 0.38
C ILE A 378 -5.81 20.54 0.68
N LEU A 379 -5.66 21.85 0.89
CA LEU A 379 -4.39 22.49 1.23
C LEU A 379 -3.83 22.00 2.57
N VAL A 380 -4.66 21.93 3.60
CA VAL A 380 -4.26 21.44 4.93
C VAL A 380 -3.74 20.00 4.83
N ARG A 381 -4.43 19.14 4.08
CA ARG A 381 -4.01 17.75 3.82
C ARG A 381 -2.76 17.65 2.96
N ALA A 382 -2.62 18.52 1.96
CA ALA A 382 -1.46 18.57 1.07
C ALA A 382 -0.19 18.99 1.83
N LEU A 383 -0.33 19.92 2.78
CA LEU A 383 0.79 20.50 3.51
C LEU A 383 1.03 19.84 4.88
N HIS A 384 0.18 18.91 5.29
CA HIS A 384 0.18 18.23 6.59
C HIS A 384 0.07 19.19 7.77
N LEU A 385 -0.78 20.22 7.65
CA LEU A 385 -0.95 21.22 8.70
C LEU A 385 -1.85 20.68 9.81
N THR A 386 -1.50 21.03 11.04
CA THR A 386 -2.32 20.75 12.23
C THR A 386 -2.43 22.02 13.06
N SER A 387 -3.53 22.17 13.78
CA SER A 387 -3.70 23.24 14.77
C SER A 387 -4.54 22.73 15.93
N SER A 388 -4.16 23.16 17.14
CA SER A 388 -4.95 22.97 18.36
C SER A 388 -5.64 24.26 18.80
N LYS A 389 -5.60 25.33 17.99
CA LYS A 389 -6.19 26.64 18.30
C LYS A 389 -7.51 26.83 17.56
N ASN A 390 -8.22 27.89 17.93
CA ASN A 390 -9.43 28.33 17.24
C ASN A 390 -9.10 29.42 16.22
N ALA A 391 -9.66 29.30 15.02
CA ALA A 391 -9.66 30.39 14.05
C ALA A 391 -10.62 31.51 14.49
N PRO A 392 -10.37 32.78 14.12
CA PRO A 392 -11.20 33.92 14.57
C PRO A 392 -12.55 34.05 13.82
N PHE A 393 -12.94 33.07 13.01
CA PHE A 393 -14.15 33.14 12.21
C PHE A 393 -15.38 32.73 13.03
N THR A 394 -16.45 33.52 13.00
CA THR A 394 -17.67 33.25 13.76
C THR A 394 -18.65 32.32 13.04
N ASP A 395 -18.55 32.26 11.71
CA ASP A 395 -19.43 31.50 10.82
C ASP A 395 -19.02 30.03 10.61
N ILE A 396 -18.07 29.54 11.42
CA ILE A 396 -17.65 28.14 11.47
C ILE A 396 -18.14 27.41 12.74
N SER A 397 -18.87 28.12 13.61
CA SER A 397 -19.30 27.61 14.92
C SER A 397 -20.17 26.35 14.84
N SER A 398 -20.96 26.20 13.78
CA SER A 398 -21.82 25.04 13.53
C SER A 398 -21.09 23.83 12.95
N TYR A 399 -19.81 23.96 12.56
CA TYR A 399 -19.02 22.86 12.01
C TYR A 399 -18.40 22.03 13.14
N ASN A 400 -18.08 20.77 12.82
CA ASN A 400 -17.40 19.86 13.75
C ASN A 400 -15.96 20.34 14.07
N ASP A 401 -15.38 19.80 15.13
CA ASP A 401 -14.06 20.23 15.63
C ASP A 401 -12.94 19.99 14.62
N GLU A 402 -13.00 18.89 13.87
CA GLU A 402 -12.04 18.59 12.80
C GLU A 402 -12.03 19.67 11.71
N THR A 403 -13.20 20.07 11.21
CA THR A 403 -13.32 21.13 10.20
C THR A 403 -12.83 22.47 10.75
N LYS A 404 -13.17 22.78 12.01
CA LYS A 404 -12.70 24.01 12.68
C LYS A 404 -11.16 24.02 12.82
N GLN A 405 -10.55 22.87 13.12
CA GLN A 405 -9.10 22.70 13.21
C GLN A 405 -8.41 22.81 11.85
N GLU A 406 -8.99 22.26 10.76
CA GLU A 406 -8.46 22.47 9.41
C GLU A 406 -8.43 23.96 9.05
N ILE A 407 -9.52 24.68 9.35
CA ILE A 407 -9.60 26.14 9.12
C ILE A 407 -8.57 26.89 9.97
N ALA A 408 -8.39 26.50 11.24
CA ALA A 408 -7.40 27.10 12.13
C ALA A 408 -5.97 26.86 11.65
N ALA A 409 -5.66 25.65 11.18
CA ALA A 409 -4.34 25.32 10.66
C ALA A 409 -3.99 26.15 9.42
N ALA A 410 -4.93 26.31 8.49
CA ALA A 410 -4.73 27.17 7.31
C ALA A 410 -4.64 28.66 7.66
N TYR A 411 -5.37 29.11 8.68
CA TYR A 411 -5.28 30.48 9.19
C TYR A 411 -3.91 30.75 9.82
N GLU A 412 -3.42 29.87 10.71
CA GLU A 412 -2.11 30.00 11.36
C GLU A 412 -0.94 29.96 10.36
N ALA A 413 -1.07 29.16 9.30
CA ALA A 413 -0.11 29.09 8.22
C ALA A 413 -0.21 30.27 7.21
N ASN A 414 -1.08 31.26 7.46
CA ASN A 414 -1.33 32.41 6.59
C ASN A 414 -1.73 32.04 5.15
N LEU A 415 -2.46 30.93 4.98
CA LEU A 415 -2.87 30.45 3.64
C LEU A 415 -4.12 31.14 3.12
N LEU A 416 -5.00 31.60 4.02
CA LEU A 416 -6.33 32.06 3.68
C LEU A 416 -6.30 33.46 3.07
N VAL A 417 -7.17 33.68 2.07
CA VAL A 417 -7.49 35.03 1.59
C VAL A 417 -8.12 35.83 2.73
N LYS A 418 -7.62 37.05 2.96
CA LYS A 418 -8.10 37.95 4.03
C LYS A 418 -9.58 38.27 3.84
N SER A 419 -10.38 38.00 4.86
CA SER A 419 -11.83 38.24 4.91
C SER A 419 -12.29 38.27 6.37
N GLU A 420 -13.37 39.00 6.67
CA GLU A 420 -14.00 39.01 8.00
C GLU A 420 -14.70 37.69 8.33
N LYS A 421 -15.23 37.00 7.32
CA LYS A 421 -15.93 35.70 7.44
C LYS A 421 -15.25 34.61 6.65
N PHE A 422 -15.38 33.36 7.09
CA PHE A 422 -14.83 32.24 6.35
C PHE A 422 -15.72 31.77 5.20
N ALA A 423 -17.04 31.91 5.26
CA ALA A 423 -18.00 31.45 4.25
C ALA A 423 -17.77 30.00 3.76
N PRO A 424 -17.86 28.96 4.62
CA PRO A 424 -17.32 27.63 4.33
C PRO A 424 -18.01 26.92 3.15
N SER A 425 -19.32 27.10 3.00
CA SER A 425 -20.13 26.46 1.95
C SER A 425 -20.11 27.20 0.61
N SER A 426 -19.59 28.43 0.57
CA SER A 426 -19.56 29.23 -0.66
C SER A 426 -18.60 28.63 -1.69
N PRO A 427 -18.98 28.57 -2.98
CA PRO A 427 -18.04 28.25 -4.05
C PRO A 427 -16.83 29.21 -4.06
N ILE A 428 -15.63 28.69 -4.29
CA ILE A 428 -14.41 29.49 -4.33
C ILE A 428 -14.11 29.98 -5.76
N LEU A 429 -13.65 31.22 -5.88
CA LEU A 429 -13.22 31.81 -7.15
C LEU A 429 -11.84 31.28 -7.56
N ARG A 430 -11.59 31.24 -8.87
CA ARG A 430 -10.28 30.84 -9.41
C ARG A 430 -9.14 31.71 -8.89
N LYS A 431 -9.34 33.02 -8.76
CA LYS A 431 -8.32 33.93 -8.19
C LYS A 431 -8.07 33.69 -6.70
N GLU A 432 -9.08 33.27 -5.94
CA GLU A 432 -8.93 33.01 -4.51
C GLU A 432 -8.10 31.74 -4.29
N LEU A 433 -8.34 30.69 -5.07
CA LEU A 433 -7.49 29.50 -5.02
C LEU A 433 -6.05 29.83 -5.45
N ALA A 434 -5.86 30.68 -6.47
CA ALA A 434 -4.53 31.12 -6.88
C ALA A 434 -3.76 31.76 -5.72
N VAL A 435 -4.39 32.69 -5.00
CA VAL A 435 -3.81 33.33 -3.82
C VAL A 435 -3.49 32.30 -2.73
N MET A 436 -4.39 31.36 -2.45
CA MET A 436 -4.13 30.32 -1.44
C MET A 436 -2.93 29.42 -1.82
N LEU A 437 -2.76 29.07 -3.10
CA LEU A 437 -1.60 28.29 -3.58
C LEU A 437 -0.29 29.10 -3.51
N ALA A 438 -0.32 30.39 -3.84
CA ALA A 438 0.85 31.27 -3.69
C ALA A 438 1.26 31.47 -2.22
N ASN A 439 0.27 31.57 -1.31
CA ASN A 439 0.53 31.60 0.13
C ASN A 439 1.09 30.27 0.64
N ALA A 440 0.59 29.15 0.13
CA ALA A 440 1.11 27.82 0.44
C ALA A 440 2.56 27.64 -0.03
N TYR A 441 2.90 28.15 -1.22
CA TYR A 441 4.28 28.21 -1.71
C TYR A 441 5.16 29.04 -0.77
N THR A 442 4.69 30.23 -0.37
CA THR A 442 5.40 31.12 0.57
C THR A 442 5.63 30.42 1.92
N TYR A 443 4.62 29.72 2.43
CA TYR A 443 4.72 28.95 3.67
C TYR A 443 5.78 27.84 3.57
N LYS A 444 5.82 27.11 2.45
CA LYS A 444 6.77 25.98 2.26
C LYS A 444 8.20 26.44 2.03
N THR A 445 8.40 27.49 1.24
CA THR A 445 9.74 27.97 0.83
C THR A 445 10.30 29.05 1.75
N GLY A 446 9.46 29.63 2.61
CA GLY A 446 9.80 30.78 3.44
C GLY A 446 9.91 32.10 2.67
N ARG A 447 9.62 32.12 1.35
CA ARG A 447 9.75 33.30 0.50
C ARG A 447 8.61 33.39 -0.53
N PRO A 448 7.98 34.57 -0.71
CA PRO A 448 6.98 34.73 -1.74
C PRO A 448 7.62 34.65 -3.13
N TYR A 449 6.86 34.14 -4.11
CA TYR A 449 7.25 34.25 -5.51
C TYR A 449 7.07 35.69 -5.99
N ILE A 450 8.13 36.27 -6.57
CA ILE A 450 8.10 37.62 -7.14
C ILE A 450 8.39 37.49 -8.65
N PRO A 451 7.39 37.62 -9.51
CA PRO A 451 7.59 37.52 -10.96
C PRO A 451 8.36 38.73 -11.49
N THR A 452 9.19 38.51 -12.50
CA THR A 452 9.85 39.61 -13.24
C THR A 452 8.89 40.30 -14.20
N ASN A 453 7.98 39.54 -14.81
CA ASN A 453 6.94 40.03 -15.72
C ASN A 453 5.60 39.43 -15.31
N ILE A 454 4.51 40.18 -15.47
CA ILE A 454 3.16 39.64 -15.27
C ILE A 454 2.83 38.67 -16.39
N ALA A 455 2.13 37.57 -16.06
CA ALA A 455 1.69 36.60 -17.05
C ALA A 455 0.90 37.26 -18.19
N PRO A 456 1.10 36.84 -19.46
CA PRO A 456 0.47 37.43 -20.63
C PRO A 456 -1.00 37.00 -20.77
N LEU A 457 -1.82 37.28 -19.74
CA LEU A 457 -3.24 36.95 -19.66
C LEU A 457 -4.08 38.23 -19.73
N ASN A 458 -5.10 38.22 -20.57
CA ASN A 458 -5.87 39.41 -20.94
C ASN A 458 -6.77 39.94 -19.82
N ASP A 459 -7.04 39.14 -18.80
CA ASP A 459 -8.09 39.38 -17.80
C ASP A 459 -7.56 39.51 -16.36
N ILE A 460 -6.24 39.70 -16.19
CA ILE A 460 -5.63 39.85 -14.86
C ILE A 460 -5.15 41.28 -14.54
N ALA A 461 -5.07 42.17 -15.53
CA ALA A 461 -4.50 43.52 -15.38
C ALA A 461 -5.22 44.38 -14.32
N GLU A 462 -6.53 44.24 -14.19
CA GLU A 462 -7.37 45.00 -13.23
C GLU A 462 -7.46 44.34 -11.84
N LEU A 463 -6.79 43.20 -11.62
CA LEU A 463 -6.79 42.55 -10.33
C LEU A 463 -5.83 43.22 -9.35
N SER A 464 -5.97 42.93 -8.06
CA SER A 464 -5.00 43.35 -7.05
C SER A 464 -3.59 42.84 -7.39
N LYS A 465 -2.54 43.55 -6.93
CA LYS A 465 -1.15 43.09 -7.10
C LYS A 465 -0.93 41.67 -6.59
N GLU A 466 -1.53 41.33 -5.45
CA GLU A 466 -1.47 39.99 -4.86
C GLU A 466 -2.09 38.94 -5.80
N SER A 467 -3.27 39.22 -6.36
CA SER A 467 -3.92 38.31 -7.32
C SER A 467 -3.14 38.20 -8.63
N GLN A 468 -2.57 39.29 -9.14
CA GLN A 468 -1.72 39.28 -10.33
C GLN A 468 -0.47 38.41 -10.11
N GLN A 469 0.21 38.60 -8.97
CA GLN A 469 1.38 37.81 -8.58
C GLN A 469 1.04 36.33 -8.41
N ALA A 470 -0.06 36.01 -7.74
CA ALA A 470 -0.50 34.64 -7.53
C ALA A 470 -0.88 33.92 -8.84
N ILE A 471 -1.58 34.61 -9.76
CA ILE A 471 -1.90 34.03 -11.07
C ILE A 471 -0.64 33.89 -11.92
N THR A 472 0.29 34.85 -11.83
CA THR A 472 1.58 34.77 -12.54
C THR A 472 2.44 33.63 -12.01
N PHE A 473 2.47 33.40 -10.69
CA PHE A 473 3.08 32.20 -10.07
C PHE A 473 2.50 30.92 -10.69
N LEU A 474 1.16 30.83 -10.77
CA LEU A 474 0.51 29.67 -11.37
C LEU A 474 0.86 29.48 -12.85
N TYR A 475 1.02 30.58 -13.59
CA TYR A 475 1.38 30.56 -15.00
C TYR A 475 2.84 30.12 -15.20
N ASP A 476 3.78 30.75 -14.49
CA ASP A 476 5.22 30.55 -14.65
C ASP A 476 5.68 29.14 -14.24
N PHE A 477 4.96 28.50 -13.32
CA PHE A 477 5.23 27.13 -12.86
C PHE A 477 4.31 26.08 -13.50
N ASP A 478 3.61 26.42 -14.58
CA ASP A 478 2.71 25.49 -15.30
C ASP A 478 1.62 24.85 -14.42
N ILE A 479 1.24 25.52 -13.32
CA ILE A 479 0.15 25.11 -12.44
C ILE A 479 -1.20 25.39 -13.12
N ALA A 480 -1.36 26.57 -13.72
CA ALA A 480 -2.54 26.93 -14.51
C ALA A 480 -2.23 28.05 -15.51
N GLN A 481 -2.35 27.74 -16.81
CA GLN A 481 -2.02 28.66 -17.92
C GLN A 481 -3.23 29.45 -18.47
N GLY A 482 -4.45 29.17 -18.00
CA GLY A 482 -5.67 29.74 -18.58
C GLY A 482 -6.11 29.07 -19.88
N ALA A 483 -7.09 29.67 -20.55
CA ALA A 483 -7.62 29.23 -21.84
C ALA A 483 -7.92 30.45 -22.72
N ASN A 484 -7.57 30.39 -24.01
CA ASN A 484 -7.78 31.49 -24.96
C ASN A 484 -7.18 32.84 -24.50
N GLY A 485 -6.03 32.80 -23.81
CA GLY A 485 -5.37 33.98 -23.27
C GLY A 485 -5.99 34.55 -21.99
N SER A 486 -6.93 33.85 -21.34
CA SER A 486 -7.61 34.32 -20.13
C SER A 486 -7.55 33.31 -18.97
N PHE A 487 -7.37 33.79 -17.74
CA PHE A 487 -7.39 32.97 -16.53
C PHE A 487 -8.81 32.67 -16.02
N ASN A 488 -9.77 33.55 -16.34
CA ASN A 488 -11.13 33.63 -15.83
C ASN A 488 -11.20 33.77 -14.29
N PRO A 489 -10.62 34.83 -13.69
CA PRO A 489 -10.40 34.93 -12.25
C PRO A 489 -11.68 34.98 -11.39
N THR A 490 -12.80 35.41 -11.97
CA THR A 490 -14.11 35.56 -11.31
C THR A 490 -15.03 34.36 -11.50
N ASN A 491 -14.62 33.34 -12.27
CA ASN A 491 -15.37 32.10 -12.36
C ASN A 491 -15.13 31.23 -11.13
N PHE A 492 -16.15 30.49 -10.71
CA PHE A 492 -16.00 29.45 -9.70
C PHE A 492 -15.14 28.31 -10.25
N ILE A 493 -14.32 27.73 -9.37
CA ILE A 493 -13.49 26.59 -9.78
C ILE A 493 -14.29 25.29 -9.71
N THR A 494 -14.24 24.51 -10.79
CA THR A 494 -14.78 23.15 -10.80
C THR A 494 -13.82 22.17 -10.12
N ARG A 495 -14.34 21.03 -9.66
CA ARG A 495 -13.54 19.95 -9.07
C ARG A 495 -12.44 19.44 -10.01
N ALA A 496 -12.69 19.36 -11.31
CA ALA A 496 -11.69 18.98 -12.32
C ALA A 496 -10.52 19.97 -12.41
N HIS A 497 -10.81 21.27 -12.46
CA HIS A 497 -9.75 22.29 -12.48
C HIS A 497 -8.95 22.31 -11.19
N ALA A 498 -9.63 22.17 -10.04
CA ALA A 498 -8.96 22.09 -8.74
C ALA A 498 -8.00 20.89 -8.68
N ALA A 499 -8.42 19.71 -9.15
CA ALA A 499 -7.57 18.52 -9.20
C ALA A 499 -6.25 18.80 -9.94
N LYS A 500 -6.33 19.35 -11.16
CA LYS A 500 -5.16 19.71 -11.96
C LYS A 500 -4.27 20.73 -11.25
N MET A 501 -4.85 21.79 -10.71
CA MET A 501 -4.10 22.85 -10.02
C MET A 501 -3.36 22.32 -8.79
N TYR A 502 -4.00 21.50 -7.95
CA TYR A 502 -3.34 20.91 -6.78
C TYR A 502 -2.24 19.93 -7.17
N ILE A 503 -2.44 19.10 -8.18
CA ILE A 503 -1.43 18.15 -8.65
C ILE A 503 -0.21 18.87 -9.19
N ASN A 504 -0.39 19.91 -10.00
CA ASN A 504 0.74 20.67 -10.51
C ASN A 504 1.41 21.50 -9.42
N PHE A 505 0.65 22.09 -8.50
CA PHE A 505 1.22 22.79 -7.35
C PHE A 505 2.13 21.88 -6.51
N LEU A 506 1.73 20.63 -6.27
CA LEU A 506 2.57 19.70 -5.52
C LEU A 506 3.90 19.42 -6.20
N LYS A 507 3.96 19.33 -7.53
CA LYS A 507 5.23 19.19 -8.26
C LYS A 507 6.19 20.35 -8.00
N VAL A 508 5.66 21.54 -7.75
CA VAL A 508 6.44 22.77 -7.52
C VAL A 508 7.00 22.85 -6.10
N VAL A 509 6.38 22.18 -5.13
CA VAL A 509 6.76 22.29 -3.71
C VAL A 509 7.26 20.98 -3.08
N GLU A 510 7.16 19.85 -3.79
CA GLU A 510 7.68 18.53 -3.37
C GLU A 510 9.02 18.17 -4.05
N GLU A 511 9.41 18.86 -5.13
CA GLU A 511 10.75 18.82 -5.75
C GLU A 511 11.71 19.79 -5.04
#